data_AF-A0A6A6G9H8-F1
#
_entry.id   AF-A0A6A6G9H8-F1
#
_cell.length_a   1.000
_cell.length_b   1.000
_cell.length_c   1.000
_cell.angle_alpha   90.00
_cell.angle_beta   90.00
_cell.angle_gamma   90.00
#
_symmetry.space_group_name_H-M   'P 1'
#
loop_
_entity.id
_entity.type
_entity.pdbx_description
1 polymer ?
#
loop_
_entity_poly.entity_id
_entity_poly.type
_entity_poly.pdbx_seq_one_letter_code
_entity_poly.pdbx_strand_id
1 'polypeptide(L)'
;MKTRCDEHRPICGRWSNLGRACVYSERTRTSEEDCIDELQAEVLALKERLQFANHVAAVSPTSSIIPTISSAAPPTSYSDHIGSHVFKVRPAKRQKTSFDIRTDTRSSIPDFVTEGIITETQASYYFECFFEGSDRFLPVFDESDTFTSIRARDGLLVDAICPVGCGASRDITMESRTLHVRLKRWLSTVILSPSMHCLEAVQALLVTACWTPKNKIVTAVALNMALDLNLASSFDSLLQTSLRQSSSNEAVQLMKRARTWFALVVLAQILQVGAGDLLGFSIRNVRRCRLLLN
;
A
#
# COMPACT_ATOMS: atom_id res chain seq x y z
N MET A 1 -25.80 9.72 -41.54
CA MET A 1 -25.91 10.06 -40.11
C MET A 1 -26.07 8.75 -39.35
N LYS A 2 -25.06 8.29 -38.60
CA LYS A 2 -25.14 7.06 -37.78
C LYS A 2 -25.77 7.45 -36.44
N THR A 3 -27.02 7.09 -36.21
CA THR A 3 -27.75 7.39 -34.97
C THR A 3 -27.83 6.16 -34.07
N ARG A 4 -27.74 6.38 -32.75
CA ARG A 4 -27.69 5.36 -31.70
C ARG A 4 -29.09 4.77 -31.45
N CYS A 5 -29.19 3.45 -31.28
CA CYS A 5 -30.43 2.72 -30.99
C CYS A 5 -30.88 2.95 -29.54
N ASP A 6 -32.19 2.94 -29.30
CA ASP A 6 -32.89 3.15 -28.02
C ASP A 6 -33.13 1.85 -27.22
N GLU A 7 -32.54 0.73 -27.66
CA GLU A 7 -32.42 -0.56 -26.94
C GLU A 7 -33.73 -1.23 -26.47
N HIS A 8 -34.90 -0.69 -26.82
CA HIS A 8 -36.19 -1.33 -26.54
C HIS A 8 -36.39 -2.56 -27.43
N ARG A 9 -36.47 -3.74 -26.81
CA ARG A 9 -36.73 -5.03 -27.47
C ARG A 9 -38.24 -5.30 -27.57
N PRO A 10 -38.75 -5.97 -28.63
CA PRO A 10 -38.06 -6.47 -29.83
C PRO A 10 -38.04 -5.49 -31.02
N ILE A 11 -38.74 -4.35 -30.91
CA ILE A 11 -38.78 -3.30 -31.95
C ILE A 11 -38.44 -1.99 -31.25
N CYS A 12 -37.28 -1.42 -31.59
CA CYS A 12 -36.93 -0.07 -31.17
C CYS A 12 -37.99 0.91 -31.72
N GLY A 13 -38.66 1.65 -30.84
CA GLY A 13 -39.82 2.48 -31.18
C GLY A 13 -39.51 3.51 -32.27
N ARG A 14 -38.25 3.92 -32.36
CA ARG A 14 -37.77 4.88 -33.36
C ARG A 14 -37.69 4.32 -34.78
N TRP A 15 -37.44 3.01 -34.96
CA TRP A 15 -37.40 2.40 -36.31
C TRP A 15 -38.79 2.00 -36.81
N SER A 16 -39.71 1.69 -35.88
CA SER A 16 -41.14 1.49 -36.20
C SER A 16 -41.73 2.72 -36.90
N ASN A 17 -41.43 3.91 -36.39
CA ASN A 17 -41.91 5.18 -36.96
C ASN A 17 -41.27 5.54 -38.32
N LEU A 18 -40.15 4.92 -38.68
CA LEU A 18 -39.42 5.20 -39.93
C LEU A 18 -39.73 4.18 -41.03
N GLY A 19 -40.58 3.17 -40.76
CA GLY A 19 -40.94 2.13 -41.73
C GLY A 19 -39.76 1.28 -42.22
N ARG A 20 -38.67 1.21 -41.45
CA ARG A 20 -37.46 0.46 -41.79
C ARG A 20 -37.28 -0.72 -40.84
N ALA A 21 -36.88 -1.87 -41.41
CA ALA A 21 -36.52 -3.03 -40.61
C ALA A 21 -35.25 -2.73 -39.78
N CYS A 22 -35.33 -2.97 -38.48
CA CYS A 22 -34.18 -2.86 -37.58
C CYS A 22 -33.24 -4.04 -37.86
N VAL A 23 -32.04 -3.74 -38.38
CA VAL A 23 -30.98 -4.75 -38.53
C VAL A 23 -30.16 -4.75 -37.24
N TYR A 24 -30.67 -5.46 -36.23
CA TYR A 24 -29.93 -5.77 -35.01
C TYR A 24 -29.42 -7.21 -35.11
N SER A 25 -28.12 -7.39 -35.25
CA SER A 25 -27.48 -8.69 -35.05
C SER A 25 -27.19 -8.84 -33.56
N GLU A 26 -27.93 -9.73 -32.89
CA GLU A 26 -27.62 -10.09 -31.52
C GLU A 26 -26.20 -10.67 -31.48
N ARG A 27 -25.32 -10.06 -30.68
CA ARG A 27 -23.94 -10.53 -30.55
C ARG A 27 -24.01 -11.94 -29.95
N THR A 28 -23.52 -12.93 -30.68
CA THR A 28 -23.31 -14.28 -30.15
C THR A 28 -22.41 -14.18 -28.92
N ARG A 29 -22.89 -14.70 -27.78
CA ARG A 29 -22.13 -14.77 -26.54
C ARG A 29 -20.82 -15.51 -26.79
N THR A 30 -19.75 -15.05 -26.17
CA THR A 30 -18.45 -15.71 -26.28
C THR A 30 -18.39 -16.87 -25.30
N SER A 31 -17.61 -17.92 -25.61
CA SER A 31 -17.37 -19.04 -24.69
C SER A 31 -16.85 -18.60 -23.32
N GLU A 32 -16.18 -17.45 -23.25
CA GLU A 32 -15.71 -16.84 -22.00
C GLU A 32 -16.88 -16.31 -21.14
N GLU A 33 -17.89 -15.71 -21.77
CA GLU A 33 -19.08 -15.21 -21.06
C GLU A 33 -19.90 -16.36 -20.45
N ASP A 34 -20.03 -17.48 -21.17
CA ASP A 34 -20.71 -18.67 -20.64
C ASP A 34 -19.92 -19.33 -19.49
N CYS A 35 -18.59 -19.37 -19.59
CA CYS A 35 -17.70 -19.85 -18.53
C CYS A 35 -17.78 -18.98 -17.26
N ILE A 36 -17.87 -17.65 -17.43
CA ILE A 36 -18.06 -16.72 -16.30
C ILE A 36 -19.39 -16.98 -15.59
N ASP A 37 -20.49 -17.18 -16.34
CA ASP A 37 -21.80 -17.46 -15.76
C ASP A 37 -21.80 -18.80 -14.98
N GLU A 38 -21.14 -19.83 -15.51
CA GLU A 38 -21.01 -21.14 -14.87
C GLU A 38 -20.21 -21.05 -13.56
N LEU A 39 -19.05 -20.39 -13.59
CA LEU A 39 -18.24 -20.16 -12.40
C LEU A 39 -18.97 -19.31 -11.35
N GLN A 40 -19.77 -18.33 -11.78
CA GLN A 40 -20.59 -17.53 -10.86
C GLN A 40 -21.66 -18.39 -10.18
N ALA A 41 -22.30 -19.31 -10.91
CA ALA A 41 -23.28 -20.24 -10.35
C ALA A 41 -22.63 -21.19 -9.32
N GLU A 42 -21.44 -21.72 -9.61
CA GLU A 42 -20.70 -22.57 -8.67
C GLU A 42 -20.31 -21.83 -7.39
N VAL A 43 -19.81 -20.59 -7.51
CA VAL A 43 -19.45 -19.77 -6.36
C VAL A 43 -20.65 -19.48 -5.47
N LEU A 44 -21.83 -19.23 -6.06
CA LEU A 44 -23.06 -19.04 -5.30
C LEU A 44 -23.47 -20.31 -4.55
N ALA A 45 -23.43 -21.47 -5.22
CA ALA A 45 -23.76 -22.75 -4.59
C ALA A 45 -22.79 -23.10 -3.44
N LEU A 46 -21.49 -22.85 -3.61
CA LEU A 46 -20.49 -23.05 -2.55
C LEU A 46 -20.72 -22.10 -1.37
N LYS A 47 -21.10 -20.85 -1.65
CA LYS A 47 -21.39 -19.85 -0.61
C LYS A 47 -22.61 -20.25 0.22
N GLU A 48 -23.67 -20.75 -0.41
CA GLU A 48 -24.85 -21.26 0.31
C GLU A 48 -24.51 -22.47 1.19
N ARG A 49 -23.68 -23.40 0.69
CA ARG A 49 -23.22 -24.57 1.47
C ARG A 49 -22.41 -24.15 2.69
N LEU A 50 -21.53 -23.17 2.56
CA LEU A 50 -20.74 -22.64 3.69
C LEU A 50 -21.62 -21.90 4.70
N GLN A 51 -22.62 -21.15 4.23
CA GLN A 51 -23.57 -20.48 5.12
C GLN A 51 -24.42 -21.50 5.90
N PHE A 52 -24.87 -22.56 5.25
CA PHE A 52 -25.58 -23.65 5.91
C PHE A 52 -24.71 -24.38 6.95
N ALA A 53 -23.47 -24.74 6.59
CA ALA A 53 -22.54 -25.40 7.52
C ALA A 53 -22.23 -24.54 8.76
N ASN A 54 -22.04 -23.23 8.57
CA ASN A 54 -21.83 -22.30 9.68
C ASN A 54 -23.07 -22.15 10.57
N HIS A 55 -24.27 -22.19 9.98
CA HIS A 55 -25.51 -22.11 10.74
C HIS A 55 -25.81 -23.41 11.52
N VAL A 56 -25.43 -24.58 10.99
CA VAL A 56 -25.55 -25.87 11.69
C VAL A 56 -24.55 -25.98 12.85
N ALA A 57 -23.33 -25.47 12.68
CA ALA A 57 -22.34 -25.40 13.75
C ALA A 57 -22.76 -24.49 14.92
N ALA A 58 -23.59 -23.46 14.65
CA ALA A 58 -24.07 -22.52 15.67
C ALA A 58 -25.31 -23.01 16.44
N VAL A 59 -26.00 -24.07 16.00
CA VAL A 59 -27.32 -24.47 16.53
C VAL A 59 -27.33 -25.86 17.20
N SER A 60 -26.16 -26.50 17.43
CA SER A 60 -26.10 -27.75 18.20
C SER A 60 -25.80 -27.50 19.69
N PRO A 61 -26.73 -27.75 20.64
CA PRO A 61 -26.42 -27.84 22.05
C PRO A 61 -26.01 -29.28 22.38
N THR A 62 -24.70 -29.53 22.49
CA THR A 62 -24.22 -30.84 22.98
C THR A 62 -23.54 -30.69 24.32
N SER A 63 -24.23 -31.21 25.32
CA SER A 63 -23.82 -31.45 26.69
C SER A 63 -22.49 -32.20 26.81
N SER A 64 -21.72 -31.79 27.83
CA SER A 64 -20.92 -32.61 28.75
C SER A 64 -19.95 -33.66 28.19
N ILE A 65 -18.66 -33.49 28.50
CA ILE A 65 -17.88 -34.33 29.44
C ILE A 65 -16.41 -33.86 29.38
N ILE A 66 -15.91 -33.30 30.48
CA ILE A 66 -14.48 -33.08 30.75
C ILE A 66 -14.15 -33.95 31.98
N PRO A 67 -13.16 -34.86 31.93
CA PRO A 67 -12.66 -35.50 33.13
C PRO A 67 -11.57 -34.66 33.80
N THR A 68 -11.82 -34.44 35.09
CA THR A 68 -10.98 -33.82 36.11
C THR A 68 -9.70 -34.62 36.36
N ILE A 69 -8.54 -33.94 36.44
CA ILE A 69 -7.38 -34.42 37.21
C ILE A 69 -7.14 -33.44 38.36
N SER A 70 -6.99 -34.04 39.53
CA SER A 70 -6.99 -33.47 40.88
C SER A 70 -5.57 -33.14 41.35
N SER A 71 -5.44 -32.10 42.19
CA SER A 71 -4.46 -32.03 43.31
C SER A 71 -4.86 -30.86 44.24
N ALA A 72 -5.55 -31.15 45.35
CA ALA A 72 -5.05 -31.18 46.74
C ALA A 72 -4.68 -29.79 47.32
N ALA A 73 -5.54 -29.09 48.09
CA ALA A 73 -5.85 -29.22 49.55
C ALA A 73 -5.03 -28.22 50.43
N PRO A 74 -5.40 -27.86 51.69
CA PRO A 74 -6.70 -27.52 52.31
C PRO A 74 -6.60 -26.21 53.18
N PRO A 75 -7.29 -25.98 54.33
CA PRO A 75 -8.33 -24.96 54.46
C PRO A 75 -8.07 -23.84 55.50
N THR A 76 -9.05 -22.92 55.52
CA THR A 76 -9.30 -21.78 56.39
C THR A 76 -9.29 -22.03 57.91
N SER A 77 -8.85 -21.04 58.69
CA SER A 77 -9.40 -20.76 60.03
C SER A 77 -9.38 -19.25 60.35
N TYR A 78 -10.54 -18.77 60.78
CA TYR A 78 -10.83 -17.46 61.38
C TYR A 78 -10.06 -17.22 62.70
N SER A 79 -9.69 -15.98 63.01
CA SER A 79 -10.19 -15.22 64.18
C SER A 79 -9.52 -13.86 64.34
N ASP A 80 -10.36 -12.92 64.77
CA ASP A 80 -10.15 -11.49 65.01
C ASP A 80 -9.02 -11.13 65.99
N HIS A 81 -8.44 -9.93 65.85
CA HIS A 81 -8.26 -9.00 66.98
C HIS A 81 -7.98 -7.54 66.53
N ILE A 82 -8.79 -6.67 67.13
CA ILE A 82 -8.84 -5.21 67.26
C ILE A 82 -7.47 -4.49 67.34
N GLY A 83 -7.31 -3.35 66.66
CA GLY A 83 -6.21 -2.41 66.92
C GLY A 83 -6.00 -1.26 65.91
N SER A 84 -6.76 -0.19 66.09
CA SER A 84 -6.51 1.25 65.85
C SER A 84 -5.31 1.77 65.00
N HIS A 85 -5.60 2.87 64.29
CA HIS A 85 -4.71 3.96 63.84
C HIS A 85 -3.79 3.73 62.61
N VAL A 86 -4.15 4.37 61.48
CA VAL A 86 -3.51 5.59 60.91
C VAL A 86 -3.88 5.67 59.42
N PHE A 87 -4.69 6.66 59.05
CA PHE A 87 -4.88 7.08 57.67
C PHE A 87 -3.56 7.59 57.09
N LYS A 88 -2.87 6.78 56.28
CA LYS A 88 -1.80 7.27 55.40
C LYS A 88 -2.38 7.74 54.08
N VAL A 89 -2.65 9.04 54.03
CA VAL A 89 -2.79 9.82 52.80
C VAL A 89 -1.55 9.57 51.93
N ARG A 90 -1.73 8.92 50.76
CA ARG A 90 -0.65 8.84 49.77
C ARG A 90 -0.65 10.14 48.95
N PRO A 91 0.50 10.83 48.84
CA PRO A 91 0.57 12.13 48.20
C PRO A 91 0.42 12.02 46.68
N ALA A 92 -0.36 12.94 46.12
CA ALA A 92 -0.44 13.20 44.69
C ALA A 92 0.93 13.68 44.18
N LYS A 93 1.63 12.83 43.43
CA LYS A 93 2.87 13.22 42.74
C LYS A 93 2.51 13.74 41.36
N ARG A 94 2.21 15.04 41.29
CA ARG A 94 2.35 15.82 40.06
C ARG A 94 3.85 16.09 39.87
N GLN A 95 4.46 15.42 38.90
CA GLN A 95 5.72 15.86 38.30
C GLN A 95 5.53 15.98 36.78
N LYS A 96 5.26 17.23 36.36
CA LYS A 96 5.73 17.74 35.07
C LYS A 96 7.26 17.71 35.12
N THR A 97 7.92 17.24 34.08
CA THR A 97 9.11 17.89 33.50
C THR A 97 9.55 17.13 32.27
N SER A 98 9.73 17.89 31.18
CA SER A 98 10.56 17.56 30.03
C SER A 98 10.21 16.24 29.32
N PHE A 99 9.36 16.32 28.29
CA PHE A 99 9.74 15.59 27.08
C PHE A 99 10.97 16.34 26.58
N ASP A 100 12.15 15.86 26.96
CA ASP A 100 13.36 16.20 26.24
C ASP A 100 13.06 15.87 24.79
N ILE A 101 12.94 16.94 23.99
CA ILE A 101 13.17 16.89 22.57
C ILE A 101 14.63 16.46 22.47
N ARG A 102 14.86 15.15 22.55
CA ARG A 102 16.05 14.55 21.99
C ARG A 102 15.95 14.93 20.52
N THR A 103 16.75 15.90 20.16
CA THR A 103 17.27 16.08 18.81
C THR A 103 18.07 14.83 18.48
N ASP A 104 17.42 13.66 18.45
CA ASP A 104 17.99 12.41 18.00
C ASP A 104 18.12 12.59 16.49
N THR A 105 19.37 12.77 16.06
CA THR A 105 19.88 12.32 14.78
C THR A 105 18.99 11.21 14.23
N ARG A 106 18.15 11.55 13.23
CA ARG A 106 17.28 10.69 12.43
C ARG A 106 17.40 9.23 12.89
N SER A 107 16.56 8.80 13.83
CA SER A 107 16.57 7.42 14.33
C SER A 107 16.17 6.50 13.20
N SER A 108 17.15 6.17 12.35
CA SER A 108 16.95 5.41 11.15
C SER A 108 16.48 4.03 11.57
N ILE A 109 15.35 3.61 11.00
CA ILE A 109 14.92 2.23 11.11
C ILE A 109 16.04 1.35 10.54
N PRO A 110 16.50 0.31 11.26
CA PRO A 110 17.51 -0.60 10.72
C PRO A 110 16.91 -1.33 9.52
N ASP A 111 17.67 -1.48 8.44
CA ASP A 111 17.19 -2.19 7.24
C ASP A 111 17.10 -3.71 7.46
N PHE A 112 16.46 -4.45 6.53
CA PHE A 112 16.23 -5.89 6.71
C PHE A 112 17.50 -6.69 6.93
N VAL A 113 18.61 -6.27 6.31
CA VAL A 113 19.89 -6.95 6.41
C VAL A 113 20.56 -6.63 7.74
N THR A 114 20.49 -5.37 8.19
CA THR A 114 21.01 -4.91 9.49
C THR A 114 20.26 -5.55 10.65
N GLU A 115 18.95 -5.76 10.48
CA GLU A 115 18.13 -6.50 11.46
C GLU A 115 18.30 -8.04 11.33
N GLY A 116 18.99 -8.53 10.31
CA GLY A 116 19.24 -9.96 10.11
C GLY A 116 18.02 -10.76 9.67
N ILE A 117 17.01 -10.11 9.07
CA ILE A 117 15.83 -10.79 8.51
C ILE A 117 16.19 -11.56 7.24
N ILE A 118 17.09 -10.97 6.43
CA ILE A 118 17.67 -11.58 5.23
C ILE A 118 19.16 -11.31 5.20
N THR A 119 19.89 -12.16 4.49
CA THR A 119 21.31 -11.93 4.20
C THR A 119 21.49 -10.84 3.14
N GLU A 120 22.66 -10.21 3.10
CA GLU A 120 22.99 -9.24 2.06
C GLU A 120 22.93 -9.86 0.66
N THR A 121 23.36 -11.12 0.51
CA THR A 121 23.28 -11.85 -0.77
C THR A 121 21.82 -12.04 -1.21
N GLN A 122 20.92 -12.40 -0.30
CA GLN A 122 19.48 -12.49 -0.61
C GLN A 122 18.91 -11.12 -0.98
N ALA A 123 19.27 -10.06 -0.26
CA ALA A 123 18.80 -8.71 -0.55
C ALA A 123 19.24 -8.23 -1.95
N SER A 124 20.50 -8.47 -2.32
CA SER A 124 21.01 -8.17 -3.66
C SER A 124 20.29 -8.98 -4.74
N TYR A 125 20.07 -10.28 -4.51
CA TYR A 125 19.32 -11.12 -5.45
C TYR A 125 17.87 -10.64 -5.65
N TYR A 126 17.16 -10.35 -4.56
CA TYR A 126 15.80 -9.81 -4.66
C TYR A 126 15.76 -8.44 -5.33
N PHE A 127 16.76 -7.60 -5.08
CA PHE A 127 16.91 -6.33 -5.78
C PHE A 127 17.04 -6.56 -7.29
N GLU A 128 17.91 -7.46 -7.73
CA GLU A 128 18.06 -7.81 -9.15
C GLU A 128 16.75 -8.33 -9.75
N CYS A 129 16.05 -9.26 -9.08
CA CYS A 129 14.76 -9.78 -9.53
C CYS A 129 13.70 -8.68 -9.72
N PHE A 130 13.74 -7.61 -8.91
CA PHE A 130 12.85 -6.45 -9.11
C PHE A 130 13.17 -5.72 -10.42
N PHE A 131 14.45 -5.48 -10.71
CA PHE A 131 14.89 -4.77 -11.91
C PHE A 131 14.87 -5.61 -13.21
N GLU A 132 14.56 -6.92 -13.13
CA GLU A 132 14.31 -7.73 -14.33
C GLU A 132 12.99 -7.34 -15.04
N GLY A 133 12.07 -6.65 -14.35
CA GLY A 133 10.89 -6.08 -15.00
C GLY A 133 9.82 -5.44 -14.11
N SER A 134 9.91 -5.55 -12.79
CA SER A 134 8.97 -4.87 -11.87
C SER A 134 9.17 -3.34 -11.88
N ASP A 135 10.41 -2.89 -12.05
CA ASP A 135 10.79 -1.48 -12.18
C ASP A 135 10.11 -0.76 -13.36
N ARG A 136 9.79 -1.48 -14.45
CA ARG A 136 9.16 -0.90 -15.66
C ARG A 136 7.78 -0.29 -15.39
N PHE A 137 7.11 -0.73 -14.34
CA PHE A 137 5.82 -0.18 -13.91
C PHE A 137 5.98 1.06 -13.00
N LEU A 138 7.22 1.38 -12.61
CA LEU A 138 7.53 2.46 -11.69
C LEU A 138 8.79 3.24 -12.12
N PRO A 139 8.65 4.28 -12.98
CA PRO A 139 9.77 5.03 -13.54
C PRO A 139 10.35 6.06 -12.55
N VAL A 140 10.80 5.57 -11.40
CA VAL A 140 11.31 6.36 -10.27
C VAL A 140 12.82 6.22 -10.13
N PHE A 141 13.35 5.08 -10.58
CA PHE A 141 14.77 4.76 -10.54
C PHE A 141 15.50 5.21 -11.80
N ASP A 142 16.80 5.41 -11.66
CA ASP A 142 17.74 5.84 -12.69
C ASP A 142 18.84 4.79 -12.88
N GLU A 143 19.59 4.81 -13.99
CA GLU A 143 20.69 3.85 -14.23
C GLU A 143 21.78 3.92 -13.14
N SER A 144 21.88 5.06 -12.45
CA SER A 144 22.78 5.26 -11.30
C SER A 144 22.33 4.54 -10.02
N ASP A 145 21.08 4.06 -9.95
CA ASP A 145 20.49 3.47 -8.76
C ASP A 145 20.84 1.97 -8.63
N THR A 146 22.05 1.69 -8.14
CA THR A 146 22.48 0.34 -7.74
C THR A 146 22.01 -0.02 -6.32
N PHE A 147 21.99 -1.32 -5.98
CA PHE A 147 21.69 -1.83 -4.64
C PHE A 147 22.47 -1.07 -3.55
N THR A 148 23.80 -1.00 -3.69
CA THR A 148 24.67 -0.31 -2.73
C THR A 148 24.37 1.19 -2.66
N SER A 149 24.12 1.84 -3.80
CA SER A 149 23.85 3.29 -3.83
C SER A 149 22.52 3.65 -3.17
N ILE A 150 21.49 2.83 -3.31
CA ILE A 150 20.19 3.05 -2.67
C ILE A 150 20.32 2.79 -1.18
N ARG A 151 20.91 1.63 -0.80
CA ARG A 151 21.08 1.26 0.60
C ARG A 151 21.89 2.26 1.41
N ALA A 152 22.92 2.85 0.80
CA ALA A 152 23.75 3.87 1.44
C ALA A 152 23.01 5.20 1.66
N ARG A 153 21.95 5.50 0.89
CA ARG A 153 21.12 6.70 1.06
C ARG A 153 20.01 6.49 2.08
N ASP A 154 19.26 5.40 1.92
CA ASP A 154 18.19 5.01 2.82
C ASP A 154 17.87 3.52 2.68
N GLY A 155 17.99 2.78 3.77
CA GLY A 155 17.72 1.34 3.80
C GLY A 155 16.25 1.00 3.52
N LEU A 156 15.33 1.89 3.93
CA LEU A 156 13.89 1.68 3.79
C LEU A 156 13.45 1.49 2.32
N LEU A 157 14.11 2.17 1.37
CA LEU A 157 13.80 2.03 -0.04
C LEU A 157 14.20 0.65 -0.57
N VAL A 158 15.35 0.12 -0.14
CA VAL A 158 15.75 -1.27 -0.44
C VAL A 158 14.76 -2.24 0.20
N ASP A 159 14.34 -1.98 1.43
CA ASP A 159 13.36 -2.82 2.13
C ASP A 159 11.98 -2.79 1.48
N ALA A 160 11.65 -1.74 0.72
CA ALA A 160 10.44 -1.70 -0.10
C ALA A 160 10.56 -2.51 -1.39
N ILE A 161 11.77 -2.61 -1.95
CA ILE A 161 12.08 -3.35 -3.18
C ILE A 161 12.14 -4.87 -2.89
N CYS A 162 12.82 -5.27 -1.83
CA CYS A 162 13.09 -6.68 -1.51
C CYS A 162 11.84 -7.59 -1.45
N PRO A 163 10.72 -7.22 -0.81
CA PRO A 163 9.53 -8.07 -0.76
C PRO A 163 8.91 -8.33 -2.14
N VAL A 164 8.96 -7.30 -3.01
CA VAL A 164 8.47 -7.37 -4.39
C VAL A 164 9.39 -8.27 -5.22
N GLY A 165 10.70 -8.03 -5.13
CA GLY A 165 11.71 -8.86 -5.80
C GLY A 165 11.69 -10.32 -5.35
N CYS A 166 11.51 -10.57 -4.06
CA CYS A 166 11.32 -11.90 -3.49
C CYS A 166 10.08 -12.60 -4.08
N GLY A 167 8.95 -11.87 -4.21
CA GLY A 167 7.73 -12.39 -4.83
C GLY A 167 7.82 -12.58 -6.35
N ALA A 168 8.68 -11.81 -7.03
CA ALA A 168 8.95 -11.94 -8.46
C ALA A 168 9.99 -13.03 -8.78
N SER A 169 10.79 -13.43 -7.79
CA SER A 169 11.74 -14.53 -7.93
C SER A 169 11.01 -15.84 -8.25
N ARG A 170 11.71 -16.76 -8.93
CA ARG A 170 11.13 -18.04 -9.36
C ARG A 170 10.73 -18.94 -8.19
N ASP A 171 11.25 -18.65 -7.01
CA ASP A 171 10.99 -19.38 -5.78
C ASP A 171 9.91 -18.64 -4.98
N ILE A 172 8.69 -19.15 -5.00
CA ILE A 172 7.62 -18.63 -4.15
C ILE A 172 7.93 -19.04 -2.70
N THR A 173 8.52 -18.13 -1.93
CA THR A 173 8.88 -18.37 -0.54
C THR A 173 7.88 -17.71 0.43
N MET A 174 7.73 -18.31 1.62
CA MET A 174 7.03 -17.65 2.74
C MET A 174 7.74 -16.37 3.22
N GLU A 175 8.97 -16.14 2.76
CA GLU A 175 9.79 -14.97 3.12
C GLU A 175 9.16 -13.67 2.60
N SER A 176 8.64 -13.64 1.36
CA SER A 176 8.01 -12.42 0.79
C SER A 176 6.89 -11.88 1.68
N ARG A 177 6.03 -12.76 2.21
CA ARG A 177 4.95 -12.37 3.14
C ARG A 177 5.51 -11.77 4.43
N THR A 178 6.54 -12.40 5.00
CA THR A 178 7.20 -11.94 6.22
C THR A 178 7.82 -10.55 6.01
N LEU A 179 8.50 -10.36 4.88
CA LEU A 179 9.09 -9.08 4.48
C LEU A 179 8.02 -7.99 4.31
N HIS A 180 6.90 -8.28 3.64
CA HIS A 180 5.79 -7.34 3.53
C HIS A 180 5.19 -6.95 4.89
N VAL A 181 5.01 -7.91 5.80
CA VAL A 181 4.51 -7.63 7.15
C VAL A 181 5.48 -6.73 7.91
N ARG A 182 6.79 -6.99 7.80
CA ARG A 182 7.80 -6.17 8.45
C ARG A 182 7.86 -4.76 7.84
N LEU A 183 7.94 -4.65 6.52
CA LEU A 183 7.94 -3.37 5.80
C LEU A 183 6.76 -2.50 6.21
N LYS A 184 5.55 -3.09 6.30
CA LYS A 184 4.35 -2.36 6.71
C LYS A 184 4.49 -1.73 8.09
N ARG A 185 5.15 -2.39 9.05
CA ARG A 185 5.40 -1.83 10.38
C ARG A 185 6.33 -0.61 10.29
N TRP A 186 7.39 -0.72 9.50
CA TRP A 186 8.34 0.37 9.31
C TRP A 186 7.76 1.58 8.59
N LEU A 187 7.02 1.35 7.50
CA LEU A 187 6.28 2.41 6.82
C LEU A 187 5.27 3.06 7.75
N SER A 188 4.59 2.30 8.62
CA SER A 188 3.69 2.89 9.62
C SER A 188 4.44 3.83 10.58
N THR A 189 5.65 3.46 11.02
CA THR A 189 6.50 4.31 11.84
C THR A 189 6.91 5.58 11.09
N VAL A 190 7.34 5.46 9.83
CA VAL A 190 7.74 6.60 8.99
C VAL A 190 6.59 7.57 8.77
N ILE A 191 5.39 7.06 8.46
CA ILE A 191 4.18 7.87 8.25
C ILE A 191 3.82 8.69 9.50
N LEU A 192 4.05 8.13 10.69
CA LEU A 192 3.75 8.79 11.96
C LEU A 192 4.87 9.73 12.45
N SER A 193 6.02 9.73 11.77
CA SER A 193 7.23 10.44 12.21
C SER A 193 7.68 11.46 11.16
N PRO A 194 7.23 12.73 11.22
CA PRO A 194 7.57 13.75 10.22
C PRO A 194 9.09 13.97 10.03
N SER A 195 9.90 13.72 11.06
CA SER A 195 11.37 13.77 10.99
C SER A 195 11.98 12.74 10.04
N MET A 196 11.23 11.72 9.65
CA MET A 196 11.64 10.67 8.72
C MET A 196 11.17 10.93 7.28
N HIS A 197 10.39 11.97 7.03
CA HIS A 197 9.90 12.29 5.70
C HIS A 197 11.07 12.73 4.81
N CYS A 198 11.33 11.96 3.75
CA CYS A 198 12.33 12.25 2.75
C CYS A 198 11.92 11.72 1.37
N LEU A 199 12.73 11.99 0.35
CA LEU A 199 12.47 11.50 -1.00
C LEU A 199 12.38 9.97 -1.03
N GLU A 200 13.33 9.30 -0.39
CA GLU A 200 13.42 7.84 -0.34
C GLU A 200 12.22 7.21 0.38
N ALA A 201 11.70 7.85 1.43
CA ALA A 201 10.46 7.44 2.10
C ALA A 201 9.24 7.53 1.17
N VAL A 202 9.13 8.61 0.38
CA VAL A 202 8.07 8.75 -0.64
C VAL A 202 8.23 7.66 -1.71
N GLN A 203 9.44 7.41 -2.18
CA GLN A 203 9.74 6.35 -3.15
C GLN A 203 9.40 4.97 -2.60
N ALA A 204 9.72 4.69 -1.33
CA ALA A 204 9.42 3.43 -0.66
C ALA A 204 7.90 3.20 -0.53
N LEU A 205 7.15 4.25 -0.15
CA LEU A 205 5.68 4.21 -0.13
C LEU A 205 5.10 4.01 -1.53
N LEU A 206 5.68 4.65 -2.53
CA LEU A 206 5.25 4.53 -3.92
C LEU A 206 5.49 3.11 -4.48
N VAL A 207 6.68 2.53 -4.25
CA VAL A 207 6.95 1.10 -4.53
C VAL A 207 5.90 0.25 -3.82
N THR A 208 5.72 0.41 -2.52
CA THR A 208 4.77 -0.40 -1.74
C THR A 208 3.33 -0.29 -2.27
N ALA A 209 2.92 0.89 -2.71
CA ALA A 209 1.59 1.12 -3.26
C ALA A 209 1.35 0.34 -4.55
N CYS A 210 2.35 0.16 -5.40
CA CYS A 210 2.20 -0.57 -6.67
C CYS A 210 1.90 -2.07 -6.48
N TRP A 211 2.36 -2.69 -5.39
CA TRP A 211 2.23 -4.14 -5.15
C TRP A 211 1.35 -4.51 -3.93
N THR A 212 0.56 -3.56 -3.40
CA THR A 212 -0.32 -3.82 -2.25
C THR A 212 -1.80 -3.61 -2.62
N PRO A 213 -2.73 -4.47 -2.16
CA PRO A 213 -4.17 -4.31 -2.46
C PRO A 213 -4.78 -3.03 -1.86
N LYS A 214 -4.19 -2.50 -0.79
CA LYS A 214 -4.56 -1.22 -0.14
C LYS A 214 -3.84 -0.01 -0.74
N ASN A 215 -3.54 -0.05 -2.03
CA ASN A 215 -2.76 0.96 -2.75
C ASN A 215 -3.31 2.39 -2.59
N LYS A 216 -4.63 2.59 -2.67
CA LYS A 216 -5.26 3.92 -2.56
C LYS A 216 -4.83 4.71 -1.32
N ILE A 217 -4.83 4.06 -0.15
CA ILE A 217 -4.47 4.71 1.12
C ILE A 217 -2.98 5.03 1.13
N VAL A 218 -2.14 4.06 0.72
CA VAL A 218 -0.68 4.24 0.69
C VAL A 218 -0.31 5.37 -0.28
N THR A 219 -0.91 5.41 -1.46
CA THR A 219 -0.73 6.47 -2.46
C THR A 219 -1.17 7.83 -1.92
N ALA A 220 -2.31 7.93 -1.22
CA ALA A 220 -2.75 9.20 -0.63
C ALA A 220 -1.77 9.72 0.42
N VAL A 221 -1.25 8.84 1.28
CA VAL A 221 -0.24 9.20 2.28
C VAL A 221 1.07 9.62 1.62
N ALA A 222 1.53 8.88 0.61
CA ALA A 222 2.71 9.24 -0.16
C ALA A 222 2.56 10.62 -0.84
N LEU A 223 1.36 10.91 -1.38
CA LEU A 223 1.07 12.20 -2.02
C LEU A 223 1.15 13.35 -1.04
N ASN A 224 0.57 13.21 0.16
CA ASN A 224 0.68 14.22 1.21
C ASN A 224 2.15 14.45 1.61
N MET A 225 2.90 13.36 1.82
CA MET A 225 4.33 13.46 2.14
C MET A 225 5.13 14.15 1.03
N ALA A 226 4.82 13.89 -0.24
CA ALA A 226 5.45 14.55 -1.38
C ALA A 226 5.12 16.05 -1.45
N LEU A 227 3.90 16.45 -1.06
CA LEU A 227 3.49 17.85 -0.97
C LEU A 227 4.21 18.56 0.18
N ASP A 228 4.34 17.92 1.34
CA ASP A 228 5.07 18.45 2.49
C ASP A 228 6.55 18.70 2.14
N LEU A 229 7.13 17.84 1.32
CA LEU A 229 8.50 17.96 0.79
C LEU A 229 8.60 18.87 -0.45
N ASN A 230 7.50 19.48 -0.87
CA ASN A 230 7.40 20.37 -2.03
C ASN A 230 7.96 19.77 -3.34
N LEU A 231 7.71 18.47 -3.57
CA LEU A 231 8.13 17.79 -4.80
C LEU A 231 7.46 18.38 -6.05
N ALA A 232 6.27 18.98 -5.91
CA ALA A 232 5.53 19.58 -7.02
C ALA A 232 6.31 20.70 -7.72
N SER A 233 7.08 21.51 -6.97
CA SER A 233 7.86 22.61 -7.57
C SER A 233 9.17 22.12 -8.20
N SER A 234 9.60 20.88 -7.95
CA SER A 234 10.88 20.35 -8.43
C SER A 234 10.97 20.34 -9.97
N PHE A 235 9.84 20.15 -10.66
CA PHE A 235 9.77 20.23 -12.11
C PHE A 235 10.03 21.65 -12.63
N ASP A 236 9.40 22.66 -12.02
CA ASP A 236 9.60 24.05 -12.40
C ASP A 236 11.05 24.49 -12.12
N SER A 237 11.61 24.06 -10.99
CA SER A 237 13.04 24.24 -10.67
C SER A 237 13.94 23.56 -11.70
N LEU A 238 13.65 22.31 -12.10
CA LEU A 238 14.42 21.58 -13.11
C LEU A 238 14.42 22.30 -14.46
N LEU A 239 13.28 22.83 -14.91
CA LEU A 239 13.21 23.60 -16.15
C LEU A 239 14.07 24.87 -16.10
N GLN A 240 14.08 25.58 -14.97
CA GLN A 240 14.93 26.77 -14.78
C GLN A 240 16.42 26.40 -14.77
N THR A 241 16.75 25.27 -14.15
CA THR A 241 18.09 24.72 -14.01
C THR A 241 18.65 24.24 -15.35
N SER A 242 17.84 23.60 -16.20
CA SER A 242 18.18 23.20 -17.57
C SER A 242 18.52 24.41 -18.46
N LEU A 243 17.78 25.51 -18.31
CA LEU A 243 18.07 26.76 -19.03
C LEU A 243 19.35 27.46 -18.56
N ARG A 244 19.81 27.17 -17.33
CA ARG A 244 20.94 27.85 -16.68
C ARG A 244 22.24 27.05 -16.69
N GLN A 245 22.29 25.86 -17.32
CA GLN A 245 23.47 24.97 -17.33
C GLN A 245 24.04 24.74 -15.91
N SER A 246 23.17 24.37 -14.97
CA SER A 246 23.56 24.09 -13.59
C SER A 246 24.53 22.91 -13.44
N SER A 247 25.06 22.73 -12.23
CA SER A 247 25.83 21.53 -11.87
C SER A 247 25.05 20.23 -12.15
N SER A 248 25.75 19.20 -12.64
CA SER A 248 25.17 17.90 -12.99
C SER A 248 24.43 17.25 -11.80
N ASN A 249 24.97 17.36 -10.59
CA ASN A 249 24.41 16.69 -9.40
C ASN A 249 23.07 17.30 -8.96
N GLU A 250 22.93 18.62 -8.96
CA GLU A 250 21.67 19.28 -8.63
C GLU A 250 20.57 18.93 -9.64
N ALA A 251 20.91 18.91 -10.93
CA ALA A 251 20.00 18.51 -11.99
C ALA A 251 19.53 17.05 -11.81
N VAL A 252 20.43 16.13 -11.46
CA VAL A 252 20.08 14.72 -11.16
C VAL A 252 19.12 14.63 -9.98
N GLN A 253 19.36 15.37 -8.89
CA GLN A 253 18.50 15.36 -7.71
C GLN A 253 17.11 15.95 -7.98
N LEU A 254 17.04 17.03 -8.76
CA LEU A 254 15.78 17.61 -9.22
C LEU A 254 15.03 16.64 -10.14
N MET A 255 15.75 15.90 -10.98
CA MET A 255 15.17 14.93 -11.89
C MET A 255 14.54 13.75 -11.14
N LYS A 256 15.23 13.22 -10.10
CA LYS A 256 14.69 12.17 -9.23
C LYS A 256 13.42 12.65 -8.50
N ARG A 257 13.41 13.88 -7.97
CA ARG A 257 12.21 14.47 -7.34
C ARG A 257 11.06 14.64 -8.32
N ALA A 258 11.33 15.16 -9.52
CA ALA A 258 10.31 15.37 -10.54
C ALA A 258 9.73 14.04 -11.04
N ARG A 259 10.57 13.03 -11.31
CA ARG A 259 10.13 11.68 -11.70
C ARG A 259 9.25 11.05 -10.62
N THR A 260 9.68 11.11 -9.36
CA THR A 260 8.91 10.59 -8.22
C THR A 260 7.55 11.29 -8.11
N TRP A 261 7.51 12.61 -8.25
CA TRP A 261 6.27 13.40 -8.28
C TRP A 261 5.33 12.94 -9.38
N PHE A 262 5.82 12.84 -10.63
CA PHE A 262 4.98 12.44 -11.76
C PHE A 262 4.48 11.01 -11.64
N ALA A 263 5.33 10.06 -11.26
CA ALA A 263 4.93 8.68 -11.04
C ALA A 263 3.81 8.58 -9.99
N LEU A 264 3.92 9.34 -8.90
CA LEU A 264 2.93 9.39 -7.84
C LEU A 264 1.60 10.01 -8.29
N VAL A 265 1.64 11.13 -9.03
CA VAL A 265 0.43 11.76 -9.58
C VAL A 265 -0.27 10.84 -10.57
N VAL A 266 0.48 10.16 -11.44
CA VAL A 266 -0.08 9.18 -12.39
C VAL A 266 -0.73 8.03 -11.64
N LEU A 267 -0.06 7.45 -10.64
CA LEU A 267 -0.63 6.38 -9.83
C LEU A 267 -1.90 6.83 -9.10
N ALA A 268 -1.88 8.01 -8.47
CA ALA A 268 -3.04 8.57 -7.79
C ALA A 268 -4.24 8.73 -8.74
N GLN A 269 -3.98 9.21 -9.96
CA GLN A 269 -5.02 9.37 -10.98
C GLN A 269 -5.59 8.01 -11.46
N ILE A 270 -4.73 7.03 -11.73
CA ILE A 270 -5.15 5.67 -12.12
C ILE A 270 -6.08 5.07 -11.07
N LEU A 271 -5.73 5.22 -9.78
CA LEU A 271 -6.50 4.67 -8.68
C LEU A 271 -7.81 5.44 -8.41
N GLN A 272 -7.89 6.72 -8.79
CA GLN A 272 -9.07 7.57 -8.67
C GLN A 272 -10.09 7.39 -9.79
N VAL A 273 -9.64 7.13 -11.02
CA VAL A 273 -10.54 6.80 -12.14
C VAL A 273 -11.40 5.59 -11.80
N GLY A 274 -10.90 4.66 -10.99
CA GLY A 274 -11.67 3.53 -10.46
C GLY A 274 -12.57 3.84 -9.25
N ALA A 275 -12.65 5.09 -8.77
CA ALA A 275 -13.40 5.49 -7.56
C ALA A 275 -14.37 6.67 -7.74
N GLY A 276 -14.31 7.40 -8.87
CA GLY A 276 -15.22 8.50 -9.18
C GLY A 276 -14.87 9.86 -8.55
N ASP A 277 -13.91 9.91 -7.62
CA ASP A 277 -13.40 11.14 -7.03
C ASP A 277 -12.17 11.63 -7.82
N LEU A 278 -12.32 12.73 -8.55
CA LEU A 278 -11.18 13.46 -9.10
C LEU A 278 -10.58 14.31 -7.97
N LEU A 279 -9.35 14.03 -7.55
CA LEU A 279 -8.61 15.04 -6.80
C LEU A 279 -8.61 16.34 -7.63
N GLY A 280 -8.98 17.45 -6.99
CA GLY A 280 -8.92 18.79 -7.57
C GLY A 280 -7.51 19.29 -7.87
N PHE A 281 -6.56 18.40 -8.19
CA PHE A 281 -5.24 18.77 -8.65
C PHE A 281 -5.33 19.26 -10.09
N SER A 282 -5.32 20.59 -10.23
CA SER A 282 -5.13 21.25 -11.52
C SER A 282 -3.70 20.97 -11.99
N ILE A 283 -3.52 19.92 -12.79
CA ILE A 283 -2.23 19.60 -13.42
C ILE A 283 -1.95 20.63 -14.53
N ARG A 284 -1.63 21.88 -14.13
CA ARG A 284 -1.37 22.99 -15.08
C ARG A 284 -0.16 22.75 -15.98
N ASN A 285 0.71 21.80 -15.63
CA ASN A 285 2.04 21.67 -16.23
C ASN A 285 2.28 20.39 -17.07
N VAL A 286 1.28 19.52 -17.32
CA VAL A 286 1.49 18.27 -18.11
C VAL A 286 2.08 18.56 -19.49
N ARG A 287 1.62 19.63 -20.15
CA ARG A 287 2.08 20.01 -21.50
C ARG A 287 3.57 20.33 -21.56
N ARG A 288 4.16 20.80 -20.45
CA ARG A 288 5.59 21.15 -20.36
C ARG A 288 6.49 19.94 -20.15
N CYS A 289 5.95 18.79 -19.73
CA CYS A 289 6.73 17.57 -19.49
C CYS A 289 7.39 17.03 -20.78
N ARG A 290 6.82 17.35 -21.96
CA ARG A 290 7.41 17.00 -23.27
C ARG A 290 8.80 17.63 -23.50
N LEU A 291 9.11 18.73 -22.84
CA LEU A 291 10.42 19.40 -22.99
C LEU A 291 11.58 18.56 -22.44
N LEU A 292 11.32 17.54 -21.62
CA LEU A 292 12.34 16.65 -21.05
C LEU A 292 12.51 15.35 -21.85
N LEU A 293 11.75 15.15 -22.93
CA LEU A 293 11.79 13.96 -23.78
C LEU A 293 12.57 14.19 -25.10
N ASN A 294 13.23 15.34 -25.24
CA ASN A 294 14.08 15.69 -26.38
C ASN A 294 15.56 15.68 -25.98
#